data_AF-A0ABD5XSL1-F1
#
_entry.id   AF-A0ABD5XSL1-F1
#
_cell.length_a   1.000
_cell.length_b   1.000
_cell.length_c   1.000
_cell.angle_alpha   90.00
_cell.angle_beta   90.00
_cell.angle_gamma   90.00
#
_symmetry.space_group_name_H-M   'P 1'
#
loop_
_entity.id
_entity.type
_entity.pdbx_description
1 polymer ?
#
loop_
_entity_poly.entity_id
_entity_poly.type
_entity_poly.pdbx_seq_one_letter_code
_entity_poly.pdbx_strand_id
1 'polypeptide(L)' 'MRRRSADREPTEARANTERAGADTDSPDAALATLRRRYARGDLTDDQFERRVERLLETEETADTVVSIRED' A
#
# COMPACT_ATOMS: atom_id res chain seq x y z
N MET A 1 14.20 3.24 47.69
CA MET A 1 14.54 3.12 46.26
C MET A 1 14.60 1.65 45.83
N ARG A 2 13.74 1.20 44.91
CA ARG A 2 13.99 0.01 44.06
C ARG A 2 13.81 0.46 42.62
N ARG A 3 14.92 0.50 41.85
CA ARG A 3 14.88 0.66 40.39
C ARG A 3 14.19 -0.59 39.83
N ARG A 4 12.99 -0.42 39.28
CA ARG A 4 12.33 -1.45 38.48
C ARG A 4 13.12 -1.54 37.18
N SER A 5 13.81 -2.67 37.06
CA SER A 5 14.56 -3.09 35.89
C SER A 5 13.76 -2.86 34.61
N ALA A 6 14.42 -2.26 33.64
CA ALA A 6 14.25 -2.42 32.20
C ALA A 6 12.94 -3.08 31.76
N ASP A 7 11.89 -2.26 31.68
CA ASP A 7 10.81 -2.50 30.75
C ASP A 7 11.37 -2.25 29.35
N ARG A 8 12.00 -3.27 28.78
CA ARG A 8 12.31 -3.31 27.35
C ARG A 8 11.49 -4.47 26.82
N GLU A 9 10.23 -4.21 26.54
CA GLU A 9 9.43 -5.03 25.64
C GLU A 9 9.86 -4.70 24.19
N PRO A 10 10.56 -5.57 23.46
CA PRO A 10 10.82 -5.36 22.05
C PRO A 10 9.83 -6.24 21.26
N THR A 11 8.53 -5.99 21.40
CA THR A 11 7.52 -6.86 20.76
C THR A 11 6.32 -6.09 20.20
N GLU A 12 6.54 -4.94 19.59
CA GLU A 12 5.52 -4.30 18.74
C GLU A 12 6.02 -4.01 17.31
N ALA A 13 7.18 -4.54 16.93
CA ALA A 13 7.71 -4.36 15.57
C ALA A 13 7.27 -5.44 14.57
N ARG A 14 6.35 -6.35 14.92
CA ARG A 14 6.06 -7.56 14.11
C ARG A 14 4.59 -7.85 13.81
N ALA A 15 3.65 -6.98 14.18
CA ALA A 15 2.23 -7.18 13.90
C ALA A 15 1.68 -6.26 12.78
N ASN A 16 2.55 -5.66 11.96
CA ASN A 16 2.14 -4.76 10.87
C ASN A 16 2.65 -5.25 9.50
N THR A 17 2.40 -6.51 9.18
CA THR A 17 2.66 -7.05 7.83
C THR A 17 1.52 -7.91 7.29
N GLU A 18 0.58 -8.32 8.14
CA GLU A 18 -0.43 -9.32 7.77
C GLU A 18 -1.78 -8.74 7.30
N ARG A 19 -2.01 -7.43 7.47
CA ARG A 19 -3.22 -6.75 6.91
C ARG A 19 -3.04 -6.15 5.52
N ALA A 20 -1.94 -6.44 4.83
CA ALA A 20 -1.65 -5.90 3.49
C ALA A 20 -2.36 -6.65 2.34
N GLY A 21 -3.41 -7.42 2.63
CA GLY A 21 -4.06 -8.33 1.66
C GLY A 21 -5.59 -8.24 1.61
N ALA A 22 -6.21 -7.28 2.28
CA ALA A 22 -7.63 -7.01 2.08
C ALA A 22 -7.76 -6.06 0.88
N ASP A 23 -8.41 -6.51 -0.18
CA ASP A 23 -8.78 -5.74 -1.37
C ASP A 23 -7.66 -5.46 -2.38
N THR A 24 -7.01 -6.51 -2.91
CA THR A 24 -6.14 -6.39 -4.10
C THR A 24 -6.87 -5.87 -5.35
N ASP A 25 -8.21 -5.85 -5.31
CA ASP A 25 -9.08 -5.37 -6.40
C ASP A 25 -9.19 -3.83 -6.45
N SER A 26 -8.82 -3.14 -5.37
CA SER A 26 -8.84 -1.67 -5.35
C SER A 26 -7.55 -1.07 -5.90
N PRO A 27 -7.65 0.03 -6.67
CA PRO A 27 -6.47 0.74 -7.18
C PRO A 27 -5.54 1.21 -6.06
N ASP A 28 -6.08 1.62 -4.90
CA ASP A 28 -5.28 2.01 -3.74
C ASP A 28 -4.39 0.86 -3.20
N ALA A 29 -4.90 -0.37 -3.16
CA ALA A 29 -4.14 -1.54 -2.71
C ALA A 29 -3.05 -1.96 -3.72
N ALA A 30 -3.34 -1.81 -5.02
CA ALA A 30 -2.35 -1.99 -6.08
C ALA A 30 -1.22 -0.96 -5.96
N LEU A 31 -1.55 0.31 -5.70
CA LEU A 31 -0.59 1.39 -5.47
C LEU A 31 0.27 1.13 -4.22
N ALA A 32 -0.35 0.72 -3.11
CA ALA A 32 0.33 0.37 -1.88
C ALA A 32 1.36 -0.77 -2.08
N THR A 33 1.02 -1.76 -2.90
CA THR A 33 1.93 -2.85 -3.27
C THR A 33 3.11 -2.36 -4.11
N LEU A 34 2.89 -1.47 -5.08
CA LEU A 34 3.96 -0.88 -5.89
C LEU A 34 4.93 -0.05 -5.02
N ARG A 35 4.41 0.80 -4.13
CA ARG A 35 5.24 1.60 -3.19
C ARG A 35 6.10 0.71 -2.29
N ARG A 36 5.53 -0.39 -1.77
CA ARG A 36 6.27 -1.34 -0.93
C ARG A 36 7.41 -2.05 -1.69
N ARG A 37 7.23 -2.32 -2.97
CA ARG A 37 8.28 -2.94 -3.81
C ARG A 37 9.36 -1.95 -4.19
N TYR A 38 9.00 -0.71 -4.51
CA TYR A 38 9.95 0.38 -4.77
C TYR A 38 10.84 0.65 -3.55
N ALA A 39 10.24 0.76 -2.35
CA ALA A 39 11.00 0.96 -1.11
C ALA A 39 11.97 -0.19 -0.79
N ARG A 40 11.72 -1.39 -1.34
CA ARG A 40 12.60 -2.56 -1.21
C ARG A 40 13.70 -2.61 -2.27
N GLY A 41 13.61 -1.76 -3.30
CA GLY A 41 14.49 -1.79 -4.47
C GLY A 41 14.13 -2.85 -5.51
N ASP A 42 12.97 -3.50 -5.38
CA ASP A 42 12.48 -4.53 -6.32
C ASP A 42 11.90 -3.92 -7.62
N LEU A 43 11.76 -2.60 -7.62
CA LEU A 43 11.18 -1.79 -8.68
C LEU A 43 12.08 -0.56 -8.87
N THR A 44 12.50 -0.31 -10.10
CA THR A 44 13.17 0.94 -10.47
C THR A 44 12.14 2.07 -10.56
N ASP A 45 12.63 3.30 -10.50
CA ASP A 45 11.81 4.52 -10.63
C ASP A 45 10.95 4.50 -11.90
N ASP A 46 11.60 4.31 -13.04
CA ASP A 46 10.97 4.20 -14.36
C ASP A 46 9.96 3.03 -14.48
N GLN A 47 10.18 1.91 -13.77
CA GLN A 47 9.20 0.82 -13.72
C GLN A 47 8.02 1.12 -12.79
N PHE A 48 8.24 1.93 -11.75
CA PHE A 48 7.20 2.39 -10.85
C PHE A 48 6.31 3.40 -11.55
N GLU A 49 6.89 4.43 -12.18
CA GLU A 49 6.17 5.47 -12.92
C GLU A 49 5.26 4.89 -14.00
N ARG A 50 5.78 4.01 -14.87
CA ARG A 50 4.97 3.34 -15.91
C ARG A 50 3.79 2.54 -15.37
N ARG A 51 3.94 1.95 -14.18
CA ARG A 51 2.88 1.13 -13.55
C ARG A 51 1.85 2.01 -12.84
N VAL A 52 2.30 3.11 -12.23
CA VAL A 52 1.41 4.11 -11.60
C VAL A 52 0.58 4.83 -12.67
N GLU A 53 1.20 5.25 -13.78
CA GLU A 53 0.49 5.89 -14.89
C GLU A 53 -0.65 5.01 -15.42
N ARG A 54 -0.37 3.74 -15.69
CA ARG A 54 -1.40 2.77 -16.12
C ARG A 54 -2.51 2.60 -15.09
N LEU A 55 -2.16 2.59 -13.80
CA LEU A 55 -3.12 2.41 -12.72
C LEU A 55 -4.08 3.61 -12.63
N LEU A 56 -3.55 4.83 -12.75
CA LEU A 56 -4.34 6.06 -12.76
C LEU A 56 -5.22 6.19 -14.01
N GLU A 57 -4.72 5.78 -15.19
CA GLU A 57 -5.50 5.72 -16.43
C GLU A 57 -6.70 4.75 -16.29
N THR A 58 -6.49 3.63 -15.59
CA THR A 58 -7.55 2.63 -15.35
C THR A 58 -8.56 3.12 -14.30
N GLU A 59 -8.12 3.86 -13.28
CA GLU A 59 -9.01 4.47 -12.27
C GLU A 59 -9.86 5.59 -12.87
N GLU A 60 -9.30 6.45 -13.71
CA GLU A 60 -10.03 7.55 -14.37
C GLU A 60 -11.17 7.02 -15.28
N THR A 61 -10.89 5.92 -16.00
CA THR A 61 -11.90 5.26 -16.84
C THR A 61 -12.93 4.48 -16.02
N ALA A 62 -12.54 3.82 -14.93
CA ALA A 62 -13.45 3.09 -14.06
C ALA A 62 -14.37 4.03 -13.26
N ASP A 63 -13.83 5.12 -12.71
CA ASP A 63 -14.57 6.13 -11.96
C ASP A 63 -15.62 6.83 -12.83
N THR A 64 -15.26 7.21 -14.06
CA THR A 64 -16.19 7.79 -15.03
C THR A 64 -17.34 6.86 -15.38
N VAL A 65 -17.10 5.55 -15.53
CA VAL A 65 -18.13 4.56 -15.91
C VAL A 65 -19.06 4.19 -14.74
N VAL A 66 -18.58 4.30 -13.51
CA VAL A 66 -19.41 4.10 -12.31
C VAL A 66 -20.33 5.29 -12.06
N SER A 67 -19.86 6.51 -12.35
CA SER A 67 -20.61 7.75 -12.09
C SER A 67 -21.78 7.99 -13.07
N ILE A 68 -21.72 7.46 -14.30
CA ILE A 68 -22.80 7.56 -15.31
C ILE A 68 -24.01 6.65 -15.03
N ARG A 69 -24.02 5.90 -13.92
CA ARG A 69 -25.13 5.01 -13.53
C ARG A 69 -25.77 5.38 -12.21
N GLU A 70 -25.83 6.67 -11.87
CA GLU A 70 -26.73 7.20 -10.83
C GLU A 70 -27.17 8.64 -11.19
N ASP A 71 -28.16 8.79 -12.08
CA ASP A 71 -29.21 9.84 -12.03
C ASP A 71 -30.38 9.48 -12.98
#